data_AF-A0A7S2LMH4-F1
#
_entry.id   AF-A0A7S2LMH4-F1
#
_cell.length_a   1.000
_cell.length_b   1.000
_cell.length_c   1.000
_cell.angle_alpha   90.00
_cell.angle_beta   90.00
_cell.angle_gamma   90.00
#
_symmetry.space_group_name_H-M   'P 1'
#
loop_
_entity.id
_entity.type
_entity.pdbx_description
1 polymer ?
#
loop_
_entity_poly.entity_id
_entity_poly.type
_entity_poly.pdbx_seq_one_letter_code
_entity_poly.pdbx_strand_id
1 'polypeptide(L)'
;MGRTGSGKASFHAKKRKTNRGESDSDSSSDEDRLKPKLKTSHVAAVEKTTSFTVKCMPDYRRRKMKFVDFIVKEYPALAEELIYELTPEQMADPRRHYHKATHDFYFRKLPASVLQSFLSSQWKDKEKGIKYTFDHLRKYHDAILKCAEFPPYNLPRSYGIEMRPYLDNLEKELADAKSESKVTEQDADPICFGLYKQLCIWAVMTGRVFVWVFLVLQWNLMARPMNVDGISFQNFWANGDSVVFKYNTNKKDRKGANTTEKHCYANPENPFICLFLALGCYLCIFQQKFDRDCNKVFRAQSQKEKSASSSFSKALKKMLMSIKDSALKLQEFSIRDGHFHPHGVRKGSGTHATTGSMEPPPIPSVLLRGEWSMGKVLEVYWRFSMIGDTYLGRCLAGLMPEKPNFGILPPHFTAGRENPFIEEGMKRCFGVILRRYVGFGVEGALLLFLASIVYHHEWLKTQIAGTTDHPFLQIPILNDPKLLEELKKLVTLDPAGAVTMATGVPESVKLRDKLREVIGLLTEYRNDVKWLKENLTEMVKKAMEEKATENWNITATFV
;
A
#
# COMPACT_ATOMS: atom_id res chain seq x y z
N MET A 1 42.84 -38.39 16.55
CA MET A 1 42.14 -39.31 17.49
C MET A 1 40.95 -38.56 18.07
N GLY A 2 39.74 -39.14 18.02
CA GLY A 2 38.51 -38.52 18.51
C GLY A 2 37.32 -38.83 17.60
N ARG A 3 36.76 -40.03 17.76
CA ARG A 3 35.53 -40.49 17.08
C ARG A 3 34.31 -39.86 17.74
N THR A 4 33.38 -39.31 16.97
CA THR A 4 32.01 -39.02 17.42
C THR A 4 31.03 -39.78 16.52
N GLY A 5 30.28 -40.71 17.15
CA GLY A 5 29.38 -41.65 16.49
C GLY A 5 28.11 -41.03 15.93
N SER A 6 27.71 -41.52 14.76
CA SER A 6 26.44 -41.24 14.11
C SER A 6 25.39 -42.28 14.51
N GLY A 7 24.42 -41.87 15.32
CA GLY A 7 23.23 -42.68 15.62
C GLY A 7 22.13 -42.43 14.60
N LYS A 8 22.03 -43.28 13.57
CA LYS A 8 20.84 -43.38 12.71
C LYS A 8 19.85 -44.36 13.34
N ALA A 9 18.74 -43.87 13.87
CA ALA A 9 17.61 -44.71 14.27
C ALA A 9 16.64 -44.89 13.08
N SER A 10 16.63 -46.09 12.51
CA SER A 10 15.64 -46.56 11.53
C SER A 10 14.45 -47.16 12.27
N PHE A 11 13.24 -46.62 12.06
CA PHE A 11 12.01 -47.23 12.56
C PHE A 11 11.38 -48.12 11.48
N HIS A 12 11.46 -49.43 11.69
CA HIS A 12 10.74 -50.45 10.92
C HIS A 12 9.24 -50.43 11.26
N ALA A 13 8.38 -50.22 10.26
CA ALA A 13 6.94 -50.39 10.39
C ALA A 13 6.57 -51.88 10.26
N LYS A 14 6.02 -52.47 11.34
CA LYS A 14 5.45 -53.82 11.32
C LYS A 14 4.08 -53.81 10.60
N LYS A 15 3.99 -54.52 9.47
CA LYS A 15 2.72 -54.89 8.81
C LYS A 15 1.87 -55.75 9.75
N ARG A 16 0.62 -55.33 10.00
CA ARG A 16 -0.36 -56.12 10.78
C ARG A 16 -1.32 -56.83 9.81
N LYS A 17 -1.43 -58.15 10.00
CA LYS A 17 -2.27 -59.08 9.22
C LYS A 17 -3.76 -58.69 9.29
N THR A 18 -4.42 -58.77 8.14
CA THR A 18 -5.86 -58.79 7.96
C THR A 18 -6.42 -60.15 8.41
N ASN A 19 -7.45 -60.15 9.25
CA ASN A 19 -8.36 -61.29 9.38
C ASN A 19 -9.81 -60.76 9.37
N ARG A 20 -10.59 -61.30 8.44
CA ARG A 20 -12.05 -61.16 8.32
C ARG A 20 -12.73 -62.04 9.36
N GLY A 21 -13.81 -61.53 9.94
CA GLY A 21 -14.80 -62.27 10.71
C GLY A 21 -16.02 -61.38 10.93
N GLU A 22 -17.15 -61.76 10.34
CA GLU A 22 -18.46 -61.09 10.37
C GLU A 22 -19.17 -61.29 11.72
N SER A 23 -19.91 -60.27 12.18
CA SER A 23 -21.37 -60.29 12.44
C SER A 23 -21.80 -59.32 13.56
N ASP A 24 -22.68 -58.41 13.15
CA ASP A 24 -23.86 -57.81 13.80
C ASP A 24 -23.83 -56.97 15.09
N SER A 25 -24.55 -55.84 14.94
CA SER A 25 -25.24 -55.00 15.93
C SER A 25 -24.41 -54.38 17.06
N ASP A 26 -24.20 -53.06 17.01
CA ASP A 26 -25.02 -52.11 17.77
C ASP A 26 -24.57 -50.66 17.48
N SER A 27 -25.53 -49.76 17.59
CA SER A 27 -25.42 -48.34 17.36
C SER A 27 -24.84 -47.60 18.58
N SER A 28 -23.97 -46.63 18.29
CA SER A 28 -23.42 -45.60 19.20
C SER A 28 -22.22 -45.97 20.08
N SER A 29 -21.21 -45.08 20.05
CA SER A 29 -20.29 -44.73 21.17
C SER A 29 -18.80 -45.11 21.16
N ASP A 30 -18.14 -45.33 20.01
CA ASP A 30 -16.68 -45.61 20.02
C ASP A 30 -15.72 -44.54 19.46
N GLU A 31 -16.18 -43.50 18.76
CA GLU A 31 -15.26 -42.44 18.27
C GLU A 31 -14.77 -41.46 19.37
N ASP A 32 -15.43 -41.40 20.53
CA ASP A 32 -15.05 -40.48 21.62
C ASP A 32 -14.04 -41.08 22.61
N ARG A 33 -13.74 -42.39 22.53
CA ARG A 33 -12.86 -43.09 23.49
C ARG A 33 -11.36 -42.94 23.22
N LEU A 34 -10.96 -42.25 22.14
CA LEU A 34 -9.56 -42.10 21.72
C LEU A 34 -9.04 -40.65 21.72
N LYS A 35 -9.78 -39.70 22.29
CA LYS A 35 -9.26 -38.34 22.49
C LYS A 35 -8.38 -38.29 23.75
N PRO A 36 -7.08 -37.96 23.64
CA PRO A 36 -6.22 -37.86 24.81
C PRO A 36 -6.76 -36.79 25.78
N LYS A 37 -6.80 -37.11 27.08
CA LYS A 37 -7.13 -36.14 28.13
C LYS A 37 -6.02 -35.09 28.22
N LEU A 38 -6.21 -33.98 27.49
CA LEU A 38 -5.30 -32.84 27.51
C LEU A 38 -5.42 -32.08 28.83
N LYS A 39 -4.30 -31.55 29.34
CA LYS A 39 -4.30 -30.65 30.51
C LYS A 39 -5.18 -29.44 30.23
N THR A 40 -5.90 -28.95 31.23
CA THR A 40 -6.79 -27.78 31.13
C THR A 40 -6.07 -26.55 30.58
N SER A 41 -4.80 -26.35 30.93
CA SER A 41 -3.97 -25.26 30.37
C SER A 41 -3.68 -25.44 28.87
N HIS A 42 -3.53 -26.67 28.39
CA HIS A 42 -3.34 -26.97 26.97
C HIS A 42 -4.65 -26.87 26.19
N VAL A 43 -5.77 -27.28 26.80
CA VAL A 43 -7.11 -27.05 26.24
C VAL A 43 -7.36 -25.54 26.13
N ALA A 44 -7.08 -24.76 27.18
CA ALA A 44 -7.19 -23.30 27.17
C ALA A 44 -6.23 -22.64 26.16
N ALA A 45 -5.01 -23.18 25.97
CA ALA A 45 -4.07 -22.67 24.96
C ALA A 45 -4.54 -23.00 23.53
N VAL A 46 -5.02 -24.23 23.28
CA VAL A 46 -5.64 -24.63 22.01
C VAL A 46 -6.92 -23.83 21.74
N GLU A 47 -7.71 -23.56 22.77
CA GLU A 47 -8.87 -22.66 22.73
C GLU A 47 -8.48 -21.25 22.35
N LYS A 48 -7.43 -20.70 22.95
CA LYS A 48 -6.88 -19.39 22.60
C LYS A 48 -6.34 -19.36 21.16
N THR A 49 -5.75 -20.45 20.67
CA THR A 49 -5.28 -20.55 19.27
C THR A 49 -6.43 -20.67 18.28
N THR A 50 -7.50 -21.40 18.63
CA THR A 50 -8.70 -21.56 17.82
C THR A 50 -9.64 -20.35 17.88
N SER A 51 -9.53 -19.52 18.94
CA SER A 51 -10.28 -18.26 19.11
C SER A 51 -9.68 -17.07 18.38
N PHE A 52 -8.58 -17.21 17.62
CA PHE A 52 -8.10 -16.18 16.68
C PHE A 52 -9.05 -15.99 15.47
N THR A 53 -10.33 -16.21 15.71
CA THR A 53 -11.40 -16.31 14.75
C THR A 53 -11.46 -15.04 13.93
N VAL A 54 -11.44 -15.27 12.63
CA VAL A 54 -11.70 -14.37 11.52
C VAL A 54 -12.48 -13.10 11.94
N LYS A 55 -11.79 -11.95 12.08
CA LYS A 55 -12.34 -10.60 12.34
C LYS A 55 -13.66 -10.23 11.62
N CYS A 56 -14.02 -10.90 10.52
CA CYS A 56 -15.29 -10.67 9.80
C CYS A 56 -16.47 -11.58 10.23
N MET A 57 -16.31 -12.44 11.24
CA MET A 57 -17.42 -13.22 11.80
C MET A 57 -18.61 -12.35 12.25
N PRO A 58 -18.43 -11.22 12.95
CA PRO A 58 -19.55 -10.34 13.28
C PRO A 58 -20.32 -9.84 12.04
N ASP A 59 -19.63 -9.62 10.92
CA ASP A 59 -20.27 -9.20 9.67
C ASP A 59 -21.08 -10.34 9.03
N TYR A 60 -20.57 -11.57 9.08
CA TYR A 60 -21.29 -12.75 8.61
C TYR A 60 -22.53 -13.01 9.48
N ARG A 61 -22.42 -12.90 10.80
CA ARG A 61 -23.56 -13.04 11.73
C ARG A 61 -24.62 -11.96 11.49
N ARG A 62 -24.23 -10.70 11.27
CA ARG A 62 -25.19 -9.63 10.90
C ARG A 62 -25.92 -9.89 9.59
N ARG A 63 -25.22 -10.36 8.55
CA ARG A 63 -25.85 -10.73 7.28
C ARG A 63 -26.82 -11.90 7.43
N LYS A 64 -26.43 -12.88 8.23
CA LYS A 64 -27.26 -14.04 8.58
C LYS A 64 -28.55 -13.60 9.29
N MET A 65 -28.48 -12.65 10.24
CA MET A 65 -29.68 -12.17 10.92
C MET A 65 -30.70 -11.54 9.96
N LYS A 66 -30.26 -10.79 8.93
CA LYS A 66 -31.19 -10.31 7.90
C LYS A 66 -31.92 -11.44 7.16
N PHE A 67 -31.26 -12.58 6.98
CA PHE A 67 -31.86 -13.74 6.35
C PHE A 67 -32.80 -14.49 7.31
N VAL A 68 -32.44 -14.56 8.60
CA VAL A 68 -33.34 -15.02 9.67
C VAL A 68 -34.61 -14.19 9.69
N ASP A 69 -34.50 -12.86 9.74
CA ASP A 69 -35.63 -11.94 9.79
C ASP A 69 -36.56 -12.13 8.58
N PHE A 70 -35.98 -12.37 7.40
CA PHE A 70 -36.74 -12.67 6.19
C PHE A 70 -37.51 -14.00 6.30
N ILE A 71 -36.88 -15.08 6.77
CA ILE A 71 -37.55 -16.38 6.91
C ILE A 71 -38.67 -16.30 7.96
N VAL A 72 -38.40 -15.68 9.12
CA VAL A 72 -39.41 -15.51 10.18
C VAL A 72 -40.62 -14.75 9.66
N LYS A 73 -40.39 -13.71 8.85
CA LYS A 73 -41.46 -12.86 8.33
C LYS A 73 -42.25 -13.51 7.18
N GLU A 74 -41.56 -14.05 6.19
CA GLU A 74 -42.17 -14.49 4.92
C GLU A 74 -42.49 -16.00 4.92
N TYR A 75 -41.86 -16.78 5.80
CA TYR A 75 -42.00 -18.24 5.88
C TYR A 75 -42.04 -18.76 7.33
N PRO A 76 -43.03 -18.36 8.15
CA PRO A 76 -43.06 -18.66 9.59
C PRO A 76 -43.03 -20.16 9.90
N ALA A 77 -43.74 -20.99 9.13
CA ALA A 77 -43.73 -22.45 9.33
C ALA A 77 -42.33 -23.06 9.08
N LEU A 78 -41.60 -22.56 8.07
CA LEU A 78 -40.22 -22.98 7.82
C LEU A 78 -39.26 -22.43 8.89
N ALA A 79 -39.57 -21.29 9.49
CA ALA A 79 -38.75 -20.71 10.56
C ALA A 79 -38.68 -21.66 11.77
N GLU A 80 -39.80 -22.28 12.15
CA GLU A 80 -39.87 -23.26 13.25
C GLU A 80 -38.98 -24.48 13.00
N GLU A 81 -38.84 -24.91 11.74
CA GLU A 81 -38.03 -26.07 11.38
C GLU A 81 -36.54 -25.75 11.18
N LEU A 82 -36.23 -24.55 10.69
CA LEU A 82 -34.91 -24.15 10.22
C LEU A 82 -34.11 -23.31 11.21
N ILE A 83 -34.77 -22.63 12.15
CA ILE A 83 -34.17 -21.61 13.02
C ILE A 83 -34.31 -22.03 14.48
N TYR A 84 -33.28 -21.75 15.28
CA TYR A 84 -33.34 -21.86 16.73
C TYR A 84 -32.81 -20.60 17.41
N GLU A 85 -33.34 -20.33 18.59
CA GLU A 85 -32.86 -19.27 19.47
C GLU A 85 -31.56 -19.71 20.16
N LEU A 86 -30.59 -18.81 20.24
CA LEU A 86 -29.31 -19.06 20.88
C LEU A 86 -29.46 -18.95 22.40
N THR A 87 -28.95 -19.95 23.10
CA THR A 87 -28.82 -19.91 24.57
C THR A 87 -27.77 -18.86 25.00
N PRO A 88 -27.87 -18.30 26.22
CA PRO A 88 -26.86 -17.38 26.75
C PRO A 88 -25.43 -17.95 26.69
N GLU A 89 -25.27 -19.25 26.93
CA GLU A 89 -24.00 -19.97 26.86
C GLU A 89 -23.44 -19.99 25.44
N GLN A 90 -24.30 -20.24 24.43
CA GLN A 90 -23.90 -20.20 23.02
C GLN A 90 -23.55 -18.79 22.57
N MET A 91 -24.31 -17.78 23.01
CA MET A 91 -24.02 -16.38 22.70
C MET A 91 -22.67 -15.93 23.28
N ALA A 92 -22.30 -16.47 24.44
CA ALA A 92 -21.02 -16.23 25.10
C ALA A 92 -19.85 -17.02 24.49
N ASP A 93 -20.09 -18.00 23.59
CA ASP A 93 -19.04 -18.83 23.00
C ASP A 93 -18.03 -18.00 22.17
N PRO A 94 -16.80 -17.83 22.66
CA PRO A 94 -15.79 -17.02 21.99
C PRO A 94 -15.23 -17.70 20.73
N ARG A 95 -15.56 -18.97 20.45
CA ARG A 95 -15.16 -19.66 19.23
C ARG A 95 -16.06 -19.30 18.05
N ARG A 96 -17.34 -19.02 18.31
CA ARG A 96 -18.39 -18.87 17.30
C ARG A 96 -18.78 -17.43 16.98
N HIS A 97 -18.36 -16.47 17.82
CA HIS A 97 -18.49 -15.03 17.60
C HIS A 97 -19.90 -14.60 17.19
N TYR A 98 -20.92 -15.03 17.94
CA TYR A 98 -22.31 -14.69 17.67
C TYR A 98 -22.60 -13.19 17.75
N HIS A 99 -21.76 -12.43 18.47
CA HIS A 99 -21.83 -10.98 18.58
C HIS A 99 -23.20 -10.52 19.11
N LYS A 100 -24.09 -10.04 18.24
CA LYS A 100 -25.46 -9.57 18.57
C LYS A 100 -26.54 -10.48 17.95
N ALA A 101 -26.14 -11.61 17.39
CA ALA A 101 -27.08 -12.57 16.82
C ALA A 101 -27.82 -13.26 17.97
N THR A 102 -29.14 -13.34 17.83
CA THR A 102 -30.05 -14.00 18.77
C THR A 102 -30.48 -15.39 18.28
N HIS A 103 -30.35 -15.65 16.97
CA HIS A 103 -30.79 -16.90 16.35
C HIS A 103 -29.69 -17.51 15.48
N ASP A 104 -29.79 -18.81 15.19
CA ASP A 104 -28.95 -19.51 14.20
C ASP A 104 -29.74 -20.61 13.47
N PHE A 105 -29.13 -21.18 12.43
CA PHE A 105 -29.78 -22.17 11.58
C PHE A 105 -29.44 -23.61 11.97
N TYR A 106 -30.41 -24.50 11.85
CA TYR A 106 -30.16 -25.92 11.66
C TYR A 106 -29.59 -26.14 10.26
N PHE A 107 -28.28 -25.88 10.07
CA PHE A 107 -27.63 -25.87 8.76
C PHE A 107 -27.88 -27.13 7.92
N ARG A 108 -28.07 -28.31 8.53
CA ARG A 108 -28.37 -29.56 7.83
C ARG A 108 -29.73 -29.59 7.14
N LYS A 109 -30.66 -28.75 7.60
CA LYS A 109 -32.02 -28.64 7.06
C LYS A 109 -32.17 -27.46 6.10
N LEU A 110 -31.18 -26.56 6.02
CA LEU A 110 -31.28 -25.32 5.26
C LEU A 110 -31.26 -25.60 3.74
N PRO A 111 -32.38 -25.48 3.01
CA PRO A 111 -32.41 -25.73 1.58
C PRO A 111 -31.79 -24.54 0.82
N ALA A 112 -31.17 -24.80 -0.34
CA ALA A 112 -30.64 -23.72 -1.17
C ALA A 112 -31.76 -22.81 -1.70
N SER A 113 -32.92 -23.37 -2.05
CA SER A 113 -34.09 -22.63 -2.56
C SER A 113 -34.52 -21.47 -1.66
N VAL A 114 -34.47 -21.63 -0.33
CA VAL A 114 -34.84 -20.57 0.62
C VAL A 114 -33.84 -19.41 0.56
N LEU A 115 -32.55 -19.70 0.44
CA LEU A 115 -31.54 -18.66 0.25
C LEU A 115 -31.67 -18.01 -1.13
N GLN A 116 -31.95 -18.78 -2.17
CA GLN A 116 -32.19 -18.25 -3.52
C GLN A 116 -33.37 -17.26 -3.51
N SER A 117 -34.50 -17.62 -2.87
CA SER A 117 -35.65 -16.72 -2.70
C SER A 117 -35.26 -15.46 -1.94
N PHE A 118 -34.49 -15.57 -0.85
CA PHE A 118 -34.00 -14.39 -0.13
C PHE A 118 -33.14 -13.50 -1.03
N LEU A 119 -32.13 -14.05 -1.71
CA LEU A 119 -31.26 -13.29 -2.61
C LEU A 119 -32.07 -12.60 -3.72
N SER A 120 -33.02 -13.31 -4.33
CA SER A 120 -33.97 -12.79 -5.32
C SER A 120 -34.99 -11.80 -4.75
N SER A 121 -35.15 -11.71 -3.42
CA SER A 121 -35.95 -10.65 -2.78
C SER A 121 -35.10 -9.39 -2.52
N GLN A 122 -33.80 -9.57 -2.26
CA GLN A 122 -32.87 -8.52 -1.87
C GLN A 122 -32.14 -7.88 -3.05
N TRP A 123 -32.29 -8.42 -4.26
CA TRP A 123 -31.52 -8.05 -5.44
C TRP A 123 -31.78 -6.67 -6.04
N LYS A 124 -32.86 -5.98 -5.65
CA LYS A 124 -33.17 -4.62 -6.12
C LYS A 124 -33.54 -3.68 -4.97
N ASP A 125 -33.07 -2.46 -5.05
CA ASP A 125 -33.59 -1.34 -4.26
C ASP A 125 -34.91 -0.90 -4.92
N LYS A 126 -36.03 -1.21 -4.27
CA LYS A 126 -37.37 -0.93 -4.80
C LYS A 126 -37.66 0.58 -4.90
N GLU A 127 -37.03 1.40 -4.07
CA GLU A 127 -37.22 2.86 -4.07
C GLU A 127 -36.43 3.53 -5.19
N LYS A 128 -35.24 3.00 -5.50
CA LYS A 128 -34.36 3.56 -6.53
C LYS A 128 -34.52 2.90 -7.90
N GLY A 129 -35.19 1.76 -7.99
CA GLY A 129 -35.32 0.98 -9.22
C GLY A 129 -34.01 0.35 -9.70
N ILE A 130 -33.00 0.24 -8.84
CA ILE A 130 -31.63 -0.18 -9.20
C ILE A 130 -31.31 -1.55 -8.59
N LYS A 131 -30.67 -2.43 -9.36
CA LYS A 131 -30.18 -3.74 -8.88
C LYS A 131 -28.86 -3.58 -8.08
N TYR A 132 -28.70 -4.37 -7.02
CA TYR A 132 -27.45 -4.44 -6.25
C TYR A 132 -26.38 -5.23 -7.00
N THR A 133 -25.10 -5.00 -6.67
CA THR A 133 -23.98 -5.74 -7.28
C THR A 133 -23.98 -7.22 -6.88
N PHE A 134 -23.44 -8.08 -7.75
CA PHE A 134 -23.31 -9.53 -7.50
C PHE A 134 -22.59 -9.80 -6.17
N ASP A 135 -21.53 -9.03 -5.92
CA ASP A 135 -20.73 -9.10 -4.70
C ASP A 135 -21.49 -8.73 -3.42
N HIS A 136 -22.58 -7.95 -3.51
CA HIS A 136 -23.46 -7.71 -2.37
C HIS A 136 -24.25 -8.97 -2.01
N LEU A 137 -24.83 -9.64 -3.02
CA LEU A 137 -25.69 -10.81 -2.86
C LEU A 137 -24.86 -12.05 -2.48
N ARG A 138 -23.75 -12.29 -3.17
CA ARG A 138 -22.82 -13.40 -2.88
C ARG A 138 -22.34 -13.42 -1.42
N LYS A 139 -22.20 -12.26 -0.77
CA LYS A 139 -21.78 -12.16 0.64
C LYS A 139 -22.73 -12.81 1.64
N TYR A 140 -24.02 -12.96 1.31
CA TYR A 140 -24.95 -13.71 2.16
C TYR A 140 -24.71 -15.22 2.03
N HIS A 141 -24.48 -15.71 0.81
CA HIS A 141 -24.07 -17.09 0.58
C HIS A 141 -22.73 -17.42 1.27
N ASP A 142 -21.71 -16.56 1.12
CA ASP A 142 -20.43 -16.70 1.82
C ASP A 142 -20.61 -16.74 3.35
N ALA A 143 -21.56 -15.98 3.90
CA ALA A 143 -21.86 -15.98 5.33
C ALA A 143 -22.42 -17.32 5.80
N ILE A 144 -23.30 -17.94 5.02
CA ILE A 144 -23.86 -19.26 5.32
C ILE A 144 -22.77 -20.33 5.27
N LEU A 145 -21.96 -20.36 4.20
CA LEU A 145 -20.84 -21.28 4.09
C LEU A 145 -19.90 -21.14 5.30
N LYS A 146 -19.53 -19.90 5.66
CA LYS A 146 -18.59 -19.67 6.75
C LYS A 146 -19.14 -20.05 8.12
N CYS A 147 -20.43 -19.81 8.36
CA CYS A 147 -21.07 -20.22 9.62
C CYS A 147 -21.26 -21.74 9.69
N ALA A 148 -21.43 -22.42 8.55
CA ALA A 148 -21.55 -23.86 8.48
C ALA A 148 -20.21 -24.61 8.64
N GLU A 149 -19.05 -23.95 8.52
CA GLU A 149 -17.74 -24.61 8.73
C GLU A 149 -17.49 -25.08 10.18
N PHE A 150 -18.29 -24.62 11.15
CA PHE A 150 -18.12 -25.01 12.55
C PHE A 150 -18.79 -26.36 12.81
N PRO A 151 -18.09 -27.38 13.34
CA PRO A 151 -18.73 -28.65 13.69
C PRO A 151 -19.85 -28.48 14.75
N PRO A 152 -20.95 -29.28 14.69
CA PRO A 152 -21.26 -30.37 13.76
C PRO A 152 -22.13 -29.93 12.55
N TYR A 153 -22.08 -28.64 12.19
CA TYR A 153 -22.89 -28.06 11.13
C TYR A 153 -22.37 -28.52 9.77
N ASN A 154 -23.24 -29.13 8.97
CA ASN A 154 -22.98 -29.45 7.58
C ASN A 154 -24.20 -28.96 6.81
N LEU A 155 -23.98 -28.32 5.67
CA LEU A 155 -25.08 -28.02 4.74
C LEU A 155 -25.54 -29.30 4.03
N PRO A 156 -26.77 -29.35 3.49
CA PRO A 156 -27.20 -30.44 2.63
C PRO A 156 -26.23 -30.63 1.47
N ARG A 157 -26.01 -31.87 1.04
CA ARG A 157 -25.14 -32.17 -0.11
C ARG A 157 -25.59 -31.46 -1.38
N SER A 158 -26.90 -31.26 -1.54
CA SER A 158 -27.49 -30.58 -2.69
C SER A 158 -27.29 -29.06 -2.67
N TYR A 159 -27.05 -28.45 -1.50
CA TYR A 159 -26.97 -26.99 -1.36
C TYR A 159 -25.93 -26.36 -2.29
N GLY A 160 -24.71 -26.91 -2.33
CA GLY A 160 -23.64 -26.40 -3.19
C GLY A 160 -23.90 -26.65 -4.69
N ILE A 161 -24.62 -27.73 -5.02
CA ILE A 161 -24.99 -28.09 -6.40
C ILE A 161 -26.05 -27.12 -6.93
N GLU A 162 -27.04 -26.78 -6.09
CA GLU A 162 -28.14 -25.88 -6.45
C GLU A 162 -27.70 -24.40 -6.45
N MET A 163 -26.84 -23.97 -5.51
CA MET A 163 -26.40 -22.58 -5.41
C MET A 163 -25.48 -22.15 -6.56
N ARG A 164 -24.65 -23.05 -7.11
CA ARG A 164 -23.70 -22.72 -8.18
C ARG A 164 -24.38 -22.19 -9.44
N PRO A 165 -25.31 -22.91 -10.11
CA PRO A 165 -25.97 -22.41 -11.31
C PRO A 165 -26.84 -21.17 -11.02
N TYR A 166 -27.42 -21.06 -9.82
CA TYR A 166 -28.16 -19.86 -9.42
C TYR A 166 -27.24 -18.62 -9.37
N LEU A 167 -26.06 -18.73 -8.76
CA LEU A 167 -25.11 -17.62 -8.71
C LEU A 167 -24.61 -17.25 -10.11
N ASP A 168 -24.36 -18.23 -10.99
CA ASP A 168 -23.95 -17.99 -12.37
C ASP A 168 -25.06 -17.24 -13.16
N ASN A 169 -26.33 -17.63 -12.97
CA ASN A 169 -27.46 -16.95 -13.61
C ASN A 169 -27.65 -15.52 -13.05
N LEU A 170 -27.51 -15.35 -11.74
CA LEU A 170 -27.58 -14.05 -11.10
C LEU A 170 -26.46 -13.11 -11.60
N GLU A 171 -25.26 -13.63 -11.86
CA GLU A 171 -24.16 -12.85 -12.45
C GLU A 171 -24.49 -12.40 -13.88
N LYS A 172 -25.04 -13.29 -14.71
CA LYS A 172 -25.50 -12.95 -16.08
C LYS A 172 -26.61 -11.90 -16.07
N GLU A 173 -27.62 -12.07 -15.23
CA GLU A 173 -28.73 -11.12 -15.16
C GLU A 173 -28.29 -9.73 -14.68
N LEU A 174 -27.28 -9.68 -13.80
CA LEU A 174 -26.69 -8.42 -13.38
C LEU A 174 -25.79 -7.81 -14.46
N ALA A 175 -25.17 -8.63 -15.33
CA ALA A 175 -24.45 -8.14 -16.50
C ALA A 175 -25.41 -7.50 -17.53
N ASP A 176 -26.58 -8.10 -17.75
CA ASP A 176 -27.63 -7.53 -18.61
C ASP A 176 -28.18 -6.24 -18.01
N ALA A 177 -28.46 -6.21 -16.70
CA ALA A 177 -28.86 -4.97 -16.04
C ALA A 177 -27.77 -3.88 -16.08
N LYS A 178 -26.49 -4.28 -16.13
CA LYS A 178 -25.36 -3.35 -16.27
C LYS A 178 -25.33 -2.72 -17.65
N SER A 179 -25.63 -3.45 -18.72
CA SER A 179 -25.70 -2.89 -20.08
C SER A 179 -26.80 -1.83 -20.20
N GLU A 180 -27.87 -1.96 -19.41
CA GLU A 180 -28.97 -0.98 -19.32
C GLU A 180 -28.74 0.13 -18.28
N SER A 181 -27.56 0.22 -17.66
CA SER A 181 -27.25 1.18 -16.57
C SER A 181 -28.18 1.08 -15.34
N LYS A 182 -28.79 -0.08 -15.09
CA LYS A 182 -29.73 -0.33 -13.97
C LYS A 182 -29.05 -0.96 -12.75
N VAL A 183 -27.74 -0.78 -12.60
CA VAL A 183 -26.95 -1.32 -11.48
C VAL A 183 -26.28 -0.18 -10.73
N THR A 184 -26.17 -0.33 -9.40
CA THR A 184 -25.33 0.55 -8.58
C THR A 184 -23.86 0.21 -8.85
N GLU A 185 -23.28 0.71 -9.95
CA GLU A 185 -21.85 0.57 -10.18
C GLU A 185 -21.09 1.45 -9.17
N GLN A 186 -20.57 0.83 -8.11
CA GLN A 186 -19.83 1.51 -7.05
C GLN A 186 -18.31 1.38 -7.21
N ASP A 187 -17.86 0.93 -8.38
CA ASP A 187 -16.45 0.72 -8.62
C ASP A 187 -15.73 2.06 -8.76
N ALA A 188 -14.73 2.27 -7.90
CA ALA A 188 -13.89 3.45 -7.95
C ALA A 188 -13.14 3.53 -9.29
N ASP A 189 -13.16 4.69 -9.94
CA ASP A 189 -12.37 4.92 -11.15
C ASP A 189 -10.86 4.98 -10.81
N PRO A 190 -9.98 4.54 -11.72
CA PRO A 190 -8.55 4.66 -11.51
C PRO A 190 -8.12 6.14 -11.45
N ILE A 191 -7.43 6.53 -10.38
CA ILE A 191 -6.85 7.86 -10.26
C ILE A 191 -5.57 7.88 -11.10
N CYS A 192 -5.59 8.55 -12.26
CA CYS A 192 -4.40 8.65 -13.11
C CYS A 192 -3.26 9.41 -12.40
N PHE A 193 -2.02 9.30 -12.90
CA PHE A 193 -0.86 9.96 -12.30
C PHE A 193 -1.03 11.50 -12.23
N GLY A 194 -1.63 12.11 -13.25
CA GLY A 194 -1.94 13.54 -13.27
C GLY A 194 -2.86 13.95 -12.12
N LEU A 195 -3.97 13.22 -11.92
CA LEU A 195 -4.88 13.48 -10.80
C LEU A 195 -4.22 13.19 -9.46
N TYR A 196 -3.41 12.13 -9.33
CA TYR A 196 -2.65 11.86 -8.11
C TYR A 196 -1.75 13.04 -7.73
N LYS A 197 -0.98 13.58 -8.68
CA LYS A 197 -0.15 14.77 -8.47
C LYS A 197 -1.01 15.97 -8.07
N GLN A 198 -2.15 16.18 -8.75
CA GLN A 198 -3.06 17.28 -8.46
C GLN A 198 -3.67 17.19 -7.05
N LEU A 199 -4.05 15.99 -6.60
CA LEU A 199 -4.53 15.75 -5.24
C LEU A 199 -3.45 16.05 -4.20
N CYS A 200 -2.19 15.73 -4.48
CA CYS A 200 -1.07 16.07 -3.60
C CYS A 200 -0.83 17.58 -3.53
N ILE A 201 -0.92 18.28 -4.67
CA ILE A 201 -0.85 19.75 -4.73
C ILE A 201 -1.95 20.37 -3.85
N TRP A 202 -3.21 19.95 -4.02
CA TRP A 202 -4.30 20.44 -3.18
C TRP A 202 -4.11 20.11 -1.70
N ALA A 203 -3.57 18.94 -1.38
CA ALA A 203 -3.30 18.57 0.01
C ALA A 203 -2.24 19.47 0.65
N VAL A 204 -1.17 19.82 -0.08
CA VAL A 204 -0.15 20.76 0.38
C VAL A 204 -0.75 22.16 0.50
N MET A 205 -1.36 22.70 -0.57
CA MET A 205 -1.91 24.06 -0.58
C MET A 205 -2.97 24.30 0.50
N THR A 206 -3.73 23.28 0.88
CA THR A 206 -4.75 23.38 1.95
C THR A 206 -4.22 23.02 3.34
N GLY A 207 -2.90 22.86 3.51
CA GLY A 207 -2.26 22.51 4.79
C GLY A 207 -2.62 21.10 5.30
N ARG A 208 -3.10 20.20 4.45
CA ARG A 208 -3.56 18.85 4.85
C ARG A 208 -2.44 17.83 4.75
N VAL A 209 -1.39 18.00 5.56
CA VAL A 209 -0.19 17.13 5.60
C VAL A 209 -0.53 15.64 5.77
N PHE A 210 -1.54 15.32 6.59
CA PHE A 210 -2.01 13.92 6.74
C PHE A 210 -2.58 13.33 5.44
N VAL A 211 -3.36 14.10 4.68
CA VAL A 211 -3.90 13.63 3.39
C VAL A 211 -2.76 13.47 2.38
N TRP A 212 -1.82 14.41 2.37
CA TRP A 212 -0.66 14.40 1.48
C TRP A 212 0.21 13.15 1.67
N VAL A 213 0.73 12.90 2.87
CA VAL A 213 1.58 11.72 3.12
C VAL A 213 0.84 10.41 2.87
N PHE A 214 -0.46 10.34 3.19
CA PHE A 214 -1.24 9.13 3.02
C PHE A 214 -1.50 8.83 1.54
N LEU A 215 -1.76 9.86 0.71
CA LEU A 215 -1.84 9.71 -0.76
C LEU A 215 -0.52 9.22 -1.34
N VAL A 216 0.59 9.85 -0.97
CA VAL A 216 1.92 9.51 -1.49
C VAL A 216 2.33 8.09 -1.12
N LEU A 217 2.10 7.68 0.13
CA LEU A 217 2.33 6.29 0.57
C LEU A 217 1.38 5.31 -0.13
N GLN A 218 0.11 5.65 -0.25
CA GLN A 218 -0.86 4.77 -0.89
C GLN A 218 -0.49 4.50 -2.36
N TRP A 219 -0.02 5.53 -3.07
CA TRP A 219 0.46 5.43 -4.45
C TRP A 219 1.72 4.57 -4.54
N ASN A 220 2.78 4.95 -3.82
CA ASN A 220 4.09 4.29 -3.90
C ASN A 220 4.06 2.82 -3.43
N LEU A 221 3.21 2.49 -2.47
CA LEU A 221 3.05 1.13 -1.97
C LEU A 221 2.02 0.30 -2.76
N MET A 222 1.37 0.89 -3.77
CA MET A 222 0.22 0.30 -4.48
C MET A 222 -0.83 -0.25 -3.51
N ALA A 223 -1.09 0.47 -2.44
CA ALA A 223 -1.72 -0.07 -1.25
C ALA A 223 -3.21 0.26 -1.17
N ARG A 224 -3.97 -0.60 -0.49
CA ARG A 224 -5.29 -0.19 -0.01
C ARG A 224 -5.11 0.75 1.18
N PRO A 225 -6.06 1.67 1.44
CA PRO A 225 -6.00 2.55 2.61
C PRO A 225 -5.82 1.79 3.94
N MET A 226 -6.42 0.60 4.06
CA MET A 226 -6.28 -0.26 5.25
C MET A 226 -4.86 -0.82 5.45
N ASN A 227 -4.09 -1.03 4.38
CA ASN A 227 -2.70 -1.47 4.49
C ASN A 227 -1.83 -0.30 4.97
N VAL A 228 -2.09 0.93 4.48
CA VAL A 228 -1.41 2.15 4.95
C VAL A 228 -1.73 2.45 6.41
N ASP A 229 -3.00 2.30 6.83
CA ASP A 229 -3.44 2.38 8.23
C ASP A 229 -2.66 1.42 9.17
N GLY A 230 -2.23 0.28 8.62
CA GLY A 230 -1.50 -0.75 9.35
C GLY A 230 -0.01 -0.48 9.54
N ILE A 231 0.58 0.55 8.91
CA ILE A 231 2.03 0.80 8.97
C ILE A 231 2.45 1.18 10.39
N SER A 232 3.46 0.48 10.90
CA SER A 232 4.16 0.78 12.14
C SER A 232 5.60 1.19 11.90
N PHE A 233 6.27 1.74 12.91
CA PHE A 233 7.68 2.07 12.84
C PHE A 233 8.58 0.85 12.57
N GLN A 234 8.15 -0.38 12.84
CA GLN A 234 8.92 -1.59 12.48
C GLN A 234 8.79 -1.97 10.99
N ASN A 235 7.88 -1.33 10.26
CA ASN A 235 7.55 -1.73 8.89
C ASN A 235 8.37 -1.03 7.83
N PHE A 236 9.31 -0.15 8.20
CA PHE A 236 10.16 0.50 7.23
C PHE A 236 11.56 0.82 7.76
N TRP A 237 12.55 0.75 6.86
CA TRP A 237 13.95 1.03 7.14
C TRP A 237 14.63 1.56 5.87
N ALA A 238 15.80 2.20 6.02
CA ALA A 238 16.59 2.62 4.88
C ALA A 238 17.37 1.45 4.29
N ASN A 239 17.49 1.42 2.96
CA ASN A 239 18.33 0.49 2.22
C ASN A 239 18.97 1.25 1.05
N GLY A 240 20.21 1.72 1.24
CA GLY A 240 20.91 2.56 0.27
C GLY A 240 20.12 3.82 -0.07
N ASP A 241 19.78 3.97 -1.34
CA ASP A 241 19.02 5.09 -1.92
C ASP A 241 17.49 4.98 -1.76
N SER A 242 17.00 3.98 -1.04
CA SER A 242 15.57 3.68 -0.89
C SER A 242 15.14 3.58 0.58
N VAL A 243 13.84 3.75 0.82
CA VAL A 243 13.18 3.32 2.07
C VAL A 243 12.30 2.12 1.75
N VAL A 244 12.58 0.99 2.38
CA VAL A 244 11.88 -0.28 2.15
C VAL A 244 10.71 -0.38 3.11
N PHE A 245 9.52 -0.69 2.59
CA PHE A 245 8.34 -1.00 3.39
C PHE A 245 7.98 -2.47 3.31
N LYS A 246 7.70 -3.10 4.45
CA LYS A 246 7.20 -4.49 4.52
C LYS A 246 6.09 -4.59 5.56
N TYR A 247 4.92 -5.05 5.15
CA TYR A 247 3.79 -5.25 6.06
C TYR A 247 3.96 -6.52 6.90
N ASN A 248 3.48 -6.51 8.15
CA ASN A 248 3.43 -7.72 8.99
C ASN A 248 2.41 -8.73 8.45
N THR A 249 1.28 -8.23 7.97
CA THR A 249 0.17 -8.98 7.39
C THR A 249 -0.54 -8.09 6.39
N ASN A 250 -1.27 -8.66 5.43
CA ASN A 250 -2.15 -7.88 4.56
C ASN A 250 -3.59 -8.42 4.62
N LYS A 251 -4.53 -7.72 3.96
CA LYS A 251 -5.96 -8.08 4.00
C LYS A 251 -6.24 -9.52 3.53
N LYS A 252 -5.47 -10.02 2.56
CA LYS A 252 -5.65 -11.37 1.96
C LYS A 252 -4.81 -12.43 2.65
N ASP A 253 -3.66 -12.03 3.20
CA ASP A 253 -2.73 -12.89 3.91
C ASP A 253 -2.52 -12.41 5.35
N ARG A 254 -3.39 -12.95 6.22
CA ARG A 254 -3.30 -12.75 7.67
C ARG A 254 -2.19 -13.56 8.32
N LYS A 255 -1.56 -14.49 7.59
CA LYS A 255 -0.41 -15.27 8.08
C LYS A 255 0.91 -14.52 7.84
N GLY A 256 0.90 -13.49 6.99
CA GLY A 256 2.09 -12.68 6.68
C GLY A 256 3.15 -13.41 5.85
N ALA A 257 2.84 -14.59 5.31
CA ALA A 257 3.78 -15.40 4.56
C ALA A 257 4.14 -14.81 3.18
N ASN A 258 3.26 -13.99 2.61
CA ASN A 258 3.29 -13.46 1.26
C ASN A 258 3.33 -11.92 1.24
N THR A 259 3.78 -11.28 2.33
CA THR A 259 4.04 -9.83 2.30
C THR A 259 5.38 -9.58 1.61
N THR A 260 5.37 -8.61 0.71
CA THR A 260 6.52 -8.25 -0.13
C THR A 260 7.14 -6.95 0.35
N GLU A 261 8.45 -6.88 0.25
CA GLU A 261 9.21 -5.64 0.40
C GLU A 261 8.91 -4.70 -0.76
N LYS A 262 8.80 -3.42 -0.44
CA LYS A 262 8.44 -2.34 -1.37
C LYS A 262 9.47 -1.23 -1.24
N HIS A 263 10.37 -1.14 -2.20
CA HIS A 263 11.41 -0.12 -2.26
C HIS A 263 10.80 1.19 -2.75
N CYS A 264 10.74 2.18 -1.88
CA CYS A 264 10.24 3.52 -2.18
C CYS A 264 11.40 4.50 -2.30
N TYR A 265 11.30 5.43 -3.25
CA TYR A 265 12.35 6.38 -3.58
C TYR A 265 11.87 7.81 -3.38
N ALA A 266 12.81 8.73 -3.20
CA ALA A 266 12.53 10.16 -3.26
C ALA A 266 12.30 10.62 -4.70
N ASN A 267 11.65 11.77 -4.85
CA ASN A 267 11.65 12.52 -6.10
C ASN A 267 12.15 13.95 -5.82
N PRO A 268 13.46 14.21 -5.92
CA PRO A 268 14.06 15.52 -5.64
C PRO A 268 13.58 16.62 -6.58
N GLU A 269 13.08 16.27 -7.77
CA GLU A 269 12.62 17.23 -8.78
C GLU A 269 11.15 17.65 -8.56
N ASN A 270 10.38 16.86 -7.81
CA ASN A 270 8.96 17.12 -7.59
C ASN A 270 8.58 16.92 -6.10
N PRO A 271 8.69 17.97 -5.27
CA PRO A 271 8.42 17.88 -3.84
C PRO A 271 6.99 17.45 -3.52
N PHE A 272 5.99 17.77 -4.36
CA PHE A 272 4.60 17.39 -4.12
C PHE A 272 4.35 15.88 -4.09
N ILE A 273 5.17 15.06 -4.76
CA ILE A 273 5.01 13.60 -4.77
C ILE A 273 6.22 12.88 -4.15
N CYS A 274 7.17 13.62 -3.59
CA CYS A 274 8.35 13.07 -2.94
C CYS A 274 7.97 12.38 -1.62
N LEU A 275 8.08 11.06 -1.59
CA LEU A 275 7.70 10.26 -0.42
C LEU A 275 8.53 10.60 0.82
N PHE A 276 9.83 10.86 0.63
CA PHE A 276 10.75 11.14 1.74
C PHE A 276 10.40 12.48 2.39
N LEU A 277 10.14 13.50 1.57
CA LEU A 277 9.70 14.80 2.05
C LEU A 277 8.34 14.73 2.74
N ALA A 278 7.34 14.08 2.10
CA ALA A 278 5.98 14.01 2.64
C ALA A 278 5.94 13.28 3.99
N LEU A 279 6.65 12.16 4.11
CA LEU A 279 6.72 11.38 5.34
C LEU A 279 7.57 12.08 6.40
N GLY A 280 8.70 12.69 6.01
CA GLY A 280 9.54 13.51 6.88
C GLY A 280 8.76 14.66 7.52
N CYS A 281 8.08 15.47 6.71
CA CYS A 281 7.26 16.58 7.21
C CYS A 281 6.16 16.08 8.15
N TYR A 282 5.44 15.01 7.80
CA TYR A 282 4.40 14.45 8.67
C TYR A 282 4.96 13.99 10.03
N LEU A 283 6.03 13.20 10.01
CA LEU A 283 6.64 12.67 11.23
C LEU A 283 7.21 13.79 12.10
N CYS A 284 7.79 14.82 11.48
CA CYS A 284 8.39 15.96 12.17
C CYS A 284 7.32 16.83 12.86
N ILE A 285 6.30 17.25 12.10
CA ILE A 285 5.22 18.12 12.59
C ILE A 285 4.41 17.43 13.70
N PHE A 286 4.20 16.12 13.59
CA PHE A 286 3.37 15.37 14.52
C PHE A 286 4.16 14.53 15.52
N GLN A 287 5.46 14.79 15.72
CA GLN A 287 6.33 13.92 16.52
C GLN A 287 5.78 13.64 17.93
N GLN A 288 5.14 14.63 18.57
CA GLN A 288 4.55 14.51 19.90
C GLN A 288 3.42 13.47 19.96
N LYS A 289 2.74 13.18 18.84
CA LYS A 289 1.70 12.15 18.77
C LYS A 289 2.25 10.73 18.92
N PHE A 290 3.56 10.55 18.80
CA PHE A 290 4.20 9.24 18.86
C PHE A 290 4.75 8.88 20.24
N ASP A 291 4.65 9.80 21.22
CA ASP A 291 4.98 9.53 22.61
C ASP A 291 3.84 8.74 23.30
N ARG A 292 3.68 7.48 22.91
CA ARG A 292 2.57 6.64 23.35
C ARG A 292 2.86 5.15 23.18
N ASP A 293 2.02 4.32 23.80
CA ASP A 293 2.06 2.85 23.71
C ASP A 293 1.40 2.32 22.43
N CYS A 294 1.75 2.88 21.29
CA CYS A 294 1.25 2.44 19.99
C CYS A 294 2.26 2.77 18.89
N ASN A 295 2.86 1.73 18.31
CA ASN A 295 3.87 1.85 17.26
C ASN A 295 3.31 2.18 15.87
N LYS A 296 1.99 2.41 15.73
CA LYS A 296 1.36 2.73 14.46
C LYS A 296 1.56 4.21 14.11
N VAL A 297 1.95 4.44 12.85
CA VAL A 297 2.27 5.78 12.34
C VAL A 297 1.02 6.65 12.22
N PHE A 298 -0.12 6.10 11.77
CA PHE A 298 -1.30 6.92 11.43
C PHE A 298 -2.49 6.82 12.38
N ARG A 299 -2.46 5.91 13.36
CA ARG A 299 -3.59 5.73 14.30
C ARG A 299 -3.59 6.79 15.41
N ALA A 300 -4.73 7.06 16.02
CA ALA A 300 -4.83 7.89 17.22
C ALA A 300 -4.87 7.01 18.49
N GLN A 301 -4.55 7.59 19.65
CA GLN A 301 -4.44 6.88 20.94
C GLN A 301 -5.78 6.55 21.60
N SER A 302 -6.90 7.18 21.21
CA SER A 302 -8.16 7.01 21.94
C SER A 302 -8.79 5.62 21.73
N GLN A 303 -9.24 5.03 22.84
CA GLN A 303 -9.76 3.67 23.05
C GLN A 303 -10.94 3.23 22.14
N LYS A 304 -11.42 4.08 21.23
CA LYS A 304 -12.30 3.67 20.12
C LYS A 304 -11.43 3.67 18.87
N GLU A 305 -10.94 2.49 18.46
CA GLU A 305 -10.12 2.25 17.25
C GLU A 305 -10.65 2.95 15.98
N LYS A 306 -10.48 4.26 15.83
CA LYS A 306 -10.83 4.97 14.60
C LYS A 306 -9.71 4.71 13.60
N SER A 307 -9.96 3.80 12.66
CA SER A 307 -9.02 3.46 11.58
C SER A 307 -8.56 4.71 10.84
N ALA A 308 -7.25 4.86 10.64
CA ALA A 308 -6.66 5.96 9.88
C ALA A 308 -7.18 5.98 8.44
N SER A 309 -7.49 4.82 7.88
CA SER A 309 -8.15 4.70 6.57
C SER A 309 -9.48 5.45 6.52
N SER A 310 -10.28 5.38 7.59
CA SER A 310 -11.58 6.08 7.63
C SER A 310 -11.41 7.59 7.81
N SER A 311 -10.43 8.00 8.62
CA SER A 311 -10.04 9.40 8.78
C SER A 311 -9.52 9.98 7.47
N PHE A 312 -8.71 9.22 6.73
CA PHE A 312 -8.17 9.61 5.42
C PHE A 312 -9.29 9.84 4.42
N SER A 313 -10.23 8.89 4.25
CA SER A 313 -11.35 9.05 3.32
C SER A 313 -12.18 10.31 3.64
N LYS A 314 -12.45 10.58 4.92
CA LYS A 314 -13.18 11.77 5.35
C LYS A 314 -12.38 13.05 5.10
N ALA A 315 -11.08 13.05 5.41
CA ALA A 315 -10.21 14.21 5.23
C ALA A 315 -10.00 14.54 3.74
N LEU A 316 -9.89 13.53 2.88
CA LEU A 316 -9.82 13.67 1.43
C LEU A 316 -11.12 14.26 0.87
N LYS A 317 -12.28 13.75 1.28
CA LYS A 317 -13.58 14.32 0.89
C LYS A 317 -13.73 15.79 1.34
N LYS A 318 -13.36 16.10 2.59
CA LYS A 318 -13.38 17.47 3.12
C LYS A 318 -12.39 18.38 2.39
N MET A 319 -11.29 17.85 1.85
CA MET A 319 -10.35 18.63 1.04
C MET A 319 -10.96 18.97 -0.31
N LEU A 320 -11.56 18.00 -1.00
CA LEU A 320 -12.22 18.25 -2.29
C LEU A 320 -13.35 19.26 -2.18
N MET A 321 -14.12 19.23 -1.08
CA MET A 321 -15.16 20.21 -0.79
C MET A 321 -14.64 21.64 -0.62
N SER A 322 -13.36 21.82 -0.23
CA SER A 322 -12.74 23.15 -0.14
C SER A 322 -12.11 23.63 -1.45
N ILE A 323 -12.02 22.77 -2.46
CA ILE A 323 -11.48 23.14 -3.78
C ILE A 323 -12.62 23.58 -4.68
N LYS A 324 -12.54 24.82 -5.18
CA LYS A 324 -13.48 25.36 -6.15
C LYS A 324 -13.50 24.49 -7.42
N ASP A 325 -14.71 24.18 -7.89
CA ASP A 325 -14.98 23.41 -9.10
C ASP A 325 -14.34 22.01 -9.10
N SER A 326 -14.16 21.41 -7.92
CA SER A 326 -13.49 20.11 -7.79
C SER A 326 -14.18 18.99 -8.57
N ALA A 327 -15.51 19.01 -8.70
CA ALA A 327 -16.25 18.04 -9.50
C ALA A 327 -15.87 18.12 -11.00
N LEU A 328 -15.82 19.33 -11.57
CA LEU A 328 -15.41 19.55 -12.96
C LEU A 328 -13.96 19.11 -13.18
N LYS A 329 -13.06 19.51 -12.26
CA LYS A 329 -11.65 19.08 -12.33
C LYS A 329 -11.49 17.57 -12.24
N LEU A 330 -12.31 16.88 -11.45
CA LEU A 330 -12.30 15.42 -11.40
C LEU A 330 -12.76 14.80 -12.74
N GLN A 331 -13.77 15.39 -13.40
CA GLN A 331 -14.22 14.95 -14.72
C GLN A 331 -13.17 15.18 -15.82
N GLU A 332 -12.40 16.26 -15.76
CA GLU A 332 -11.24 16.50 -16.66
C GLU A 332 -10.21 15.38 -16.58
N PHE A 333 -10.08 14.73 -15.41
CA PHE A 333 -9.25 13.54 -15.21
C PHE A 333 -9.99 12.22 -15.44
N SER A 334 -11.12 12.26 -16.16
CA SER A 334 -11.93 11.08 -16.50
C SER A 334 -12.50 10.32 -15.31
N ILE A 335 -12.76 11.01 -14.19
CA ILE A 335 -13.50 10.43 -13.06
C ILE A 335 -14.98 10.69 -13.25
N ARG A 336 -15.77 9.62 -13.34
CA ARG A 336 -17.23 9.69 -13.46
C ARG A 336 -17.84 10.21 -12.16
N ASP A 337 -19.00 10.87 -12.27
CA ASP A 337 -19.70 11.39 -11.11
C ASP A 337 -20.07 10.26 -10.13
N GLY A 338 -19.79 10.46 -8.84
CA GLY A 338 -19.96 9.42 -7.82
C GLY A 338 -18.89 8.31 -7.78
N HIS A 339 -17.94 8.25 -8.72
CA HIS A 339 -16.91 7.19 -8.79
C HIS A 339 -15.55 7.58 -8.17
N PHE A 340 -15.41 8.80 -7.66
CA PHE A 340 -14.22 9.20 -6.91
C PHE A 340 -14.15 8.47 -5.56
N HIS A 341 -13.11 7.66 -5.36
CA HIS A 341 -12.87 7.00 -4.08
C HIS A 341 -11.37 6.76 -3.85
N PRO A 342 -10.87 6.76 -2.59
CA PRO A 342 -9.49 6.40 -2.24
C PRO A 342 -8.98 5.08 -2.83
N HIS A 343 -9.87 4.15 -3.19
CA HIS A 343 -9.48 2.89 -3.83
C HIS A 343 -8.95 3.10 -5.27
N GLY A 344 -9.32 4.19 -5.92
CA GLY A 344 -8.82 4.60 -7.23
C GLY A 344 -7.31 4.81 -7.27
N VAL A 345 -6.68 5.22 -6.15
CA VAL A 345 -5.23 5.44 -6.05
C VAL A 345 -4.45 4.16 -6.36
N ARG A 346 -4.89 3.04 -5.78
CA ARG A 346 -4.25 1.74 -6.00
C ARG A 346 -4.43 1.25 -7.44
N LYS A 347 -5.64 1.39 -8.01
CA LYS A 347 -5.92 1.05 -9.41
C LYS A 347 -5.00 1.88 -10.32
N GLY A 348 -4.99 3.19 -10.09
CA GLY A 348 -4.15 4.17 -10.77
C GLY A 348 -2.66 3.89 -10.73
N SER A 349 -2.09 3.60 -9.56
CA SER A 349 -0.67 3.25 -9.41
C SER A 349 -0.29 2.00 -10.21
N GLY A 350 -1.17 0.99 -10.23
CA GLY A 350 -0.96 -0.22 -11.02
C GLY A 350 -0.99 0.05 -12.52
N THR A 351 -2.02 0.77 -12.99
CA THR A 351 -2.13 1.17 -14.39
C THR A 351 -0.91 2.00 -14.81
N HIS A 352 -0.53 3.01 -14.02
CA HIS A 352 0.65 3.84 -14.31
C HIS A 352 1.94 3.02 -14.40
N ALA A 353 2.16 2.07 -13.49
CA ALA A 353 3.32 1.19 -13.56
C ALA A 353 3.34 0.35 -14.84
N THR A 354 2.20 -0.19 -15.27
CA THR A 354 2.14 -1.11 -16.42
C THR A 354 1.99 -0.43 -17.77
N THR A 355 1.42 0.79 -17.82
CA THR A 355 1.04 1.46 -19.08
C THR A 355 1.45 2.93 -19.13
N GLY A 356 2.20 3.43 -18.14
CA GLY A 356 2.68 4.82 -18.13
C GLY A 356 3.95 5.04 -18.94
N SER A 357 4.60 3.97 -19.39
CA SER A 357 5.89 3.95 -20.07
C SER A 357 5.91 2.80 -21.09
N MET A 358 6.71 2.95 -22.16
CA MET A 358 6.99 1.87 -23.11
C MET A 358 8.03 0.86 -22.60
N GLU A 359 8.67 1.15 -21.46
CA GLU A 359 9.58 0.26 -20.74
C GLU A 359 8.99 -0.11 -19.36
N PRO A 360 7.77 -0.70 -19.27
CA PRO A 360 7.14 -0.94 -17.98
C PRO A 360 7.94 -1.94 -17.12
N PRO A 361 7.90 -1.82 -15.78
CA PRO A 361 8.49 -2.81 -14.88
C PRO A 361 7.90 -4.21 -15.11
N PRO A 362 8.64 -5.27 -14.76
CA PRO A 362 8.15 -6.63 -14.91
C PRO A 362 6.81 -6.82 -14.18
N ILE A 363 5.81 -7.33 -14.91
CA ILE A 363 4.46 -7.61 -14.38
C ILE A 363 4.51 -8.40 -13.06
N PRO A 364 5.38 -9.44 -12.89
CA PRO A 364 5.50 -10.15 -11.60
C PRO A 364 5.76 -9.21 -10.43
N SER A 365 6.64 -8.22 -10.57
CA SER A 365 6.96 -7.24 -9.55
C SER A 365 5.77 -6.34 -9.23
N VAL A 366 5.00 -5.94 -10.26
CA VAL A 366 3.78 -5.15 -10.08
C VAL A 366 2.72 -5.95 -9.33
N LEU A 367 2.52 -7.23 -9.69
CA LEU A 367 1.59 -8.12 -9.00
C LEU A 367 2.00 -8.35 -7.54
N LEU A 368 3.29 -8.59 -7.29
CA LEU A 368 3.87 -8.82 -5.96
C LEU A 368 3.80 -7.58 -5.07
N ARG A 369 4.17 -6.39 -5.58
CA ARG A 369 4.00 -5.11 -4.86
C ARG A 369 2.53 -4.84 -4.58
N GLY A 370 1.68 -5.07 -5.58
CA GLY A 370 0.24 -5.02 -5.44
C GLY A 370 -0.29 -6.02 -4.42
N GLU A 371 0.40 -7.11 -4.09
CA GLU A 371 -0.19 -8.25 -3.34
C GLU A 371 -1.44 -8.79 -4.06
N TRP A 372 -1.35 -8.86 -5.39
CA TRP A 372 -2.33 -9.50 -6.25
C TRP A 372 -1.99 -10.97 -6.42
N SER A 373 -3.02 -11.81 -6.53
CA SER A 373 -2.85 -13.25 -6.75
C SER A 373 -2.23 -13.46 -8.13
N MET A 374 -1.21 -14.30 -8.18
CA MET A 374 -0.54 -14.68 -9.43
C MET A 374 -0.80 -16.15 -9.78
N GLY A 375 -1.58 -16.84 -8.94
CA GLY A 375 -1.85 -18.27 -9.05
C GLY A 375 -0.77 -19.09 -8.36
N LYS A 376 -1.13 -20.32 -7.97
CA LYS A 376 -0.29 -21.16 -7.09
C LYS A 376 1.10 -21.46 -7.65
N VAL A 377 1.22 -21.62 -8.97
CA VAL A 377 2.46 -22.02 -9.62
C VAL A 377 3.42 -20.83 -9.70
N LEU A 378 2.97 -19.72 -10.27
CA LEU A 378 3.83 -18.54 -10.51
C LEU A 378 4.31 -17.89 -9.20
N GLU A 379 3.50 -17.92 -8.14
CA GLU A 379 3.90 -17.42 -6.82
C GLU A 379 5.10 -18.16 -6.22
N VAL A 380 5.31 -19.44 -6.56
CA VAL A 380 6.47 -20.21 -6.08
C VAL A 380 7.74 -19.80 -6.84
N TYR A 381 7.65 -19.63 -8.16
CA TYR A 381 8.82 -19.36 -9.00
C TYR A 381 9.29 -17.90 -8.95
N TRP A 382 8.37 -16.93 -8.80
CA TRP A 382 8.71 -15.50 -8.89
C TRP A 382 8.82 -14.81 -7.53
N ARG A 383 8.82 -15.58 -6.43
CA ARG A 383 8.85 -15.06 -5.06
C ARG A 383 10.05 -14.16 -4.73
N PHE A 384 11.15 -14.30 -5.48
CA PHE A 384 12.44 -13.64 -5.19
C PHE A 384 12.81 -12.52 -6.18
N SER A 385 11.85 -11.96 -6.92
CA SER A 385 12.10 -10.90 -7.92
C SER A 385 12.30 -9.49 -7.31
N MET A 386 13.21 -9.36 -6.32
CA MET A 386 13.46 -8.09 -5.61
C MET A 386 13.95 -6.95 -6.52
N ILE A 387 14.79 -7.26 -7.52
CA ILE A 387 15.35 -6.24 -8.43
C ILE A 387 14.25 -5.54 -9.23
N GLY A 388 13.23 -6.29 -9.67
CA GLY A 388 12.12 -5.68 -10.41
C GLY A 388 11.29 -4.71 -9.56
N ASP A 389 11.25 -4.87 -8.24
CA ASP A 389 10.58 -3.94 -7.33
C ASP A 389 11.36 -2.62 -7.16
N THR A 390 12.70 -2.65 -7.20
CA THR A 390 13.52 -1.43 -7.17
C THR A 390 13.26 -0.54 -8.40
N TYR A 391 13.19 -1.14 -9.59
CA TYR A 391 12.81 -0.43 -10.82
C TYR A 391 11.39 0.13 -10.75
N LEU A 392 10.42 -0.70 -10.34
CA LEU A 392 9.04 -0.28 -10.11
C LEU A 392 8.91 0.85 -9.09
N GLY A 393 9.74 0.83 -8.04
CA GLY A 393 9.87 1.87 -7.04
C GLY A 393 10.13 3.24 -7.63
N ARG A 394 11.12 3.33 -8.52
CA ARG A 394 11.48 4.59 -9.20
C ARG A 394 10.34 5.08 -10.10
N CYS A 395 9.71 4.19 -10.88
CA CYS A 395 8.55 4.54 -11.68
C CYS A 395 7.41 5.13 -10.82
N LEU A 396 7.09 4.50 -9.68
CA LEU A 396 6.03 5.01 -8.80
C LEU A 396 6.40 6.30 -8.04
N ALA A 397 7.69 6.56 -7.84
CA ALA A 397 8.17 7.86 -7.34
C ALA A 397 7.97 8.98 -8.37
N GLY A 398 7.55 8.66 -9.60
CA GLY A 398 7.36 9.61 -10.70
C GLY A 398 8.63 9.89 -11.49
N LEU A 399 9.65 9.03 -11.35
CA LEU A 399 10.83 9.04 -12.20
C LEU A 399 10.52 8.23 -13.45
N MET A 400 10.61 8.86 -14.62
CA MET A 400 10.25 8.23 -15.90
C MET A 400 11.49 7.67 -16.57
N PRO A 401 11.53 6.38 -16.95
CA PRO A 401 12.73 5.76 -17.53
C PRO A 401 13.15 6.42 -18.84
N GLU A 402 12.25 7.11 -19.56
CA GLU A 402 12.55 7.83 -20.80
C GLU A 402 13.28 9.17 -20.56
N LYS A 403 13.15 9.74 -19.36
CA LYS A 403 13.72 11.05 -19.02
C LYS A 403 15.14 10.92 -18.47
N PRO A 404 15.96 11.98 -18.54
CA PRO A 404 17.19 12.08 -17.75
C PRO A 404 16.88 11.92 -16.26
N ASN A 405 17.91 11.67 -15.46
CA ASN A 405 17.82 11.62 -14.00
C ASN A 405 16.91 10.52 -13.44
N PHE A 406 16.59 9.48 -14.24
CA PHE A 406 15.86 8.33 -13.71
C PHE A 406 16.59 7.68 -12.52
N GLY A 407 17.92 7.67 -12.57
CA GLY A 407 18.82 7.21 -11.51
C GLY A 407 19.14 8.23 -10.41
N ILE A 408 18.45 9.37 -10.34
CA ILE A 408 18.72 10.39 -9.31
C ILE A 408 18.69 9.79 -7.90
N LEU A 409 19.66 10.15 -7.06
CA LEU A 409 19.71 9.74 -5.67
C LEU A 409 18.75 10.60 -4.83
N PRO A 410 18.26 10.08 -3.69
CA PRO A 410 17.53 10.93 -2.75
C PRO A 410 18.47 11.99 -2.15
N PRO A 411 17.93 13.11 -1.64
CA PRO A 411 18.72 13.98 -0.80
C PRO A 411 19.17 13.20 0.42
N HIS A 412 20.48 13.19 0.67
CA HIS A 412 21.10 12.48 1.78
C HIS A 412 22.30 13.27 2.29
N PHE A 413 22.76 12.95 3.50
CA PHE A 413 23.91 13.60 4.09
C PHE A 413 25.21 12.91 3.67
N THR A 414 26.27 13.70 3.48
CA THR A 414 27.64 13.23 3.22
C THR A 414 28.29 12.58 4.45
N ALA A 415 27.75 12.83 5.65
CA ALA A 415 28.19 12.28 6.93
C ALA A 415 27.01 11.64 7.69
N GLY A 416 27.31 10.82 8.70
CA GLY A 416 26.32 10.20 9.57
C GLY A 416 25.95 11.06 10.79
N ARG A 417 25.29 10.43 11.77
CA ARG A 417 24.83 11.08 13.02
C ARG A 417 25.97 11.47 13.96
N GLU A 418 27.19 11.00 13.72
CA GLU A 418 28.38 11.47 14.41
C GLU A 418 28.65 12.97 14.16
N ASN A 419 28.12 13.54 13.06
CA ASN A 419 28.16 14.98 12.84
C ASN A 419 27.19 15.72 13.80
N PRO A 420 27.67 16.72 14.56
CA PRO A 420 26.86 17.38 15.60
C PRO A 420 25.65 18.13 15.05
N PHE A 421 25.73 18.69 13.84
CA PHE A 421 24.60 19.40 13.23
C PHE A 421 23.51 18.42 12.78
N ILE A 422 23.91 17.28 12.19
CA ILE A 422 22.97 16.22 11.79
C ILE A 422 22.27 15.67 13.04
N GLU A 423 23.01 15.38 14.10
CA GLU A 423 22.41 14.87 15.34
C GLU A 423 21.44 15.86 15.97
N GLU A 424 21.78 17.14 15.99
CA GLU A 424 20.89 18.19 16.49
C GLU A 424 19.62 18.30 15.63
N GLY A 425 19.75 18.29 14.30
CA GLY A 425 18.61 18.29 13.37
C GLY A 425 17.70 17.06 13.57
N MET A 426 18.29 15.87 13.76
CA MET A 426 17.57 14.63 14.04
C MET A 426 16.81 14.70 15.37
N LYS A 427 17.44 15.22 16.43
CA LYS A 427 16.80 15.41 17.75
C LYS A 427 15.63 16.39 17.66
N ARG A 428 15.80 17.52 16.97
CA ARG A 428 14.73 18.53 16.84
C ARG A 428 13.55 18.02 16.02
N CYS A 429 13.80 17.37 14.89
CA CYS A 429 12.74 16.91 14.00
C CYS A 429 12.09 15.61 14.47
N PHE A 430 12.85 14.69 15.07
CA PHE A 430 12.39 13.32 15.31
C PHE A 430 12.72 12.78 16.72
N GLY A 431 13.10 13.63 17.68
CA GLY A 431 13.59 13.20 18.99
C GLY A 431 12.65 12.26 19.75
N VAL A 432 11.33 12.49 19.68
CA VAL A 432 10.34 11.59 20.30
C VAL A 432 10.39 10.19 19.67
N ILE A 433 10.46 10.13 18.34
CA ILE A 433 10.47 8.87 17.58
C ILE A 433 11.78 8.12 17.86
N LEU A 434 12.91 8.83 17.82
CA LEU A 434 14.23 8.27 18.11
C LEU A 434 14.28 7.64 19.50
N ARG A 435 13.73 8.31 20.53
CA ARG A 435 13.70 7.75 21.90
C ARG A 435 12.74 6.57 22.04
N ARG A 436 11.55 6.63 21.46
CA ARG A 436 10.49 5.63 21.69
C ARG A 436 10.72 4.32 20.92
N TYR A 437 11.31 4.42 19.73
CA TYR A 437 11.44 3.30 18.77
C TYR A 437 12.90 2.95 18.47
N VAL A 438 13.78 3.14 19.46
CA VAL A 438 15.17 2.64 19.41
C VAL A 438 15.16 1.15 19.03
N GLY A 439 16.06 0.76 18.13
CA GLY A 439 16.20 -0.63 17.69
C GLY A 439 15.16 -1.09 16.67
N PHE A 440 14.22 -0.24 16.24
CA PHE A 440 13.24 -0.60 15.19
C PHE A 440 13.79 -0.42 13.77
N GLY A 441 15.04 0.04 13.61
CA GLY A 441 15.69 0.23 12.31
C GLY A 441 15.24 1.48 11.53
N VAL A 442 14.46 2.37 12.16
CA VAL A 442 13.90 3.57 11.50
C VAL A 442 14.89 4.71 11.32
N GLU A 443 16.01 4.69 12.05
CA GLU A 443 16.94 5.83 12.13
C GLU A 443 17.51 6.21 10.77
N GLY A 444 17.92 5.23 9.96
CA GLY A 444 18.41 5.48 8.60
C GLY A 444 17.35 6.13 7.70
N ALA A 445 16.08 5.72 7.84
CA ALA A 445 15.00 6.33 7.07
C ALA A 445 14.73 7.77 7.52
N LEU A 446 14.79 8.04 8.84
CA LEU A 446 14.65 9.38 9.40
C LEU A 446 15.78 10.32 8.93
N LEU A 447 17.01 9.82 8.75
CA LEU A 447 18.12 10.59 8.18
C LEU A 447 17.82 11.04 6.74
N LEU A 448 17.34 10.11 5.89
CA LEU A 448 16.93 10.43 4.52
C LEU A 448 15.77 11.45 4.50
N PHE A 449 14.84 11.34 5.44
CA PHE A 449 13.74 12.29 5.57
C PHE A 449 14.20 13.68 6.01
N LEU A 450 15.13 13.77 6.97
CA LEU A 450 15.72 15.04 7.40
C LEU A 450 16.45 15.70 6.23
N ALA A 451 17.31 14.95 5.53
CA ALA A 451 18.02 15.47 4.36
C ALA A 451 17.06 15.95 3.27
N SER A 452 15.94 15.24 3.05
CA SER A 452 14.90 15.68 2.12
C SER A 452 14.22 16.99 2.55
N ILE A 453 13.93 17.18 3.85
CA ILE A 453 13.40 18.46 4.37
C ILE A 453 14.41 19.59 4.14
N VAL A 454 15.69 19.36 4.45
CA VAL A 454 16.77 20.36 4.26
C VAL A 454 16.92 20.70 2.78
N TYR A 455 16.95 19.72 1.89
CA TYR A 455 17.05 19.95 0.45
C TYR A 455 15.88 20.78 -0.09
N HIS A 456 14.66 20.49 0.34
CA HIS A 456 13.45 21.18 -0.10
C HIS A 456 13.07 22.41 0.73
N HIS A 457 13.95 22.93 1.59
CA HIS A 457 13.64 24.03 2.52
C HIS A 457 13.08 25.27 1.81
N GLU A 458 13.66 25.69 0.67
CA GLU A 458 13.15 26.84 -0.09
C GLU A 458 11.73 26.59 -0.60
N TRP A 459 11.46 25.40 -1.15
CA TRP A 459 10.11 25.03 -1.55
C TRP A 459 9.14 25.04 -0.36
N LEU A 460 9.53 24.49 0.81
CA LEU A 460 8.70 24.54 2.01
C LEU A 460 8.38 25.98 2.43
N LYS A 461 9.35 26.89 2.38
CA LYS A 461 9.15 28.32 2.65
C LYS A 461 8.18 28.96 1.66
N THR A 462 8.20 28.60 0.38
CA THR A 462 7.20 29.11 -0.59
C THR A 462 5.78 28.69 -0.23
N GLN A 463 5.58 27.48 0.30
CA GLN A 463 4.26 27.01 0.72
C GLN A 463 3.80 27.73 2.00
N ILE A 464 4.73 28.01 2.91
CA ILE A 464 4.48 28.83 4.11
C ILE A 464 4.07 30.25 3.70
N ALA A 465 4.78 30.89 2.77
CA ALA A 465 4.46 32.26 2.33
C ALA A 465 3.07 32.37 1.67
N GLY A 466 2.55 31.27 1.11
CA GLY A 466 1.23 31.23 0.48
C GLY A 466 0.04 31.21 1.44
N THR A 467 0.24 30.92 2.74
CA THR A 467 -0.85 30.83 3.73
C THR A 467 -0.37 31.23 5.14
N THR A 468 -1.17 31.96 5.90
CA THR A 468 -0.75 32.52 7.20
C THR A 468 -0.52 31.47 8.30
N ASP A 469 -1.07 30.26 8.17
CA ASP A 469 -1.07 29.22 9.20
C ASP A 469 -0.62 27.84 8.68
N HIS A 470 0.24 27.82 7.64
CA HIS A 470 0.69 26.56 7.05
C HIS A 470 1.37 25.64 8.09
N PRO A 471 1.00 24.35 8.21
CA PRO A 471 1.60 23.46 9.22
C PRO A 471 3.11 23.26 9.11
N PHE A 472 3.72 23.56 7.96
CA PHE A 472 5.17 23.53 7.79
C PHE A 472 5.90 24.53 8.70
N LEU A 473 5.22 25.57 9.22
CA LEU A 473 5.75 26.44 10.27
C LEU A 473 6.20 25.66 11.54
N GLN A 474 5.63 24.48 11.76
CA GLN A 474 5.95 23.62 12.91
C GLN A 474 7.22 22.78 12.69
N ILE A 475 7.85 22.82 11.51
CA ILE A 475 9.10 22.11 11.25
C ILE A 475 10.25 22.88 11.94
N PRO A 476 10.88 22.34 12.99
CA PRO A 476 11.76 23.13 13.85
C PRO A 476 12.99 23.72 13.14
N ILE A 477 13.60 22.96 12.23
CA ILE A 477 14.81 23.40 11.52
C ILE A 477 14.57 24.55 10.55
N LEU A 478 13.32 24.80 10.12
CA LEU A 478 13.01 25.95 9.28
C LEU A 478 13.06 27.27 10.07
N ASN A 479 12.94 27.19 11.40
CA ASN A 479 12.98 28.33 12.32
C ASN A 479 14.37 28.52 12.96
N ASP A 480 15.38 27.72 12.57
CA ASP A 480 16.77 27.88 13.01
C ASP A 480 17.69 28.08 11.79
N PRO A 481 17.87 29.34 11.34
CA PRO A 481 18.66 29.64 10.14
C PRO A 481 20.11 29.16 10.23
N LYS A 482 20.70 29.16 11.43
CA LYS A 482 22.10 28.76 11.62
C LYS A 482 22.26 27.26 11.43
N LEU A 483 21.42 26.47 12.11
CA LEU A 483 21.44 25.02 11.98
C LEU A 483 21.11 24.58 10.55
N LEU A 484 20.11 25.23 9.92
CA LEU A 484 19.73 24.91 8.55
C LEU A 484 20.88 25.17 7.56
N GLU A 485 21.62 26.26 7.72
CA GLU A 485 22.75 26.57 6.84
C GLU A 485 23.89 25.55 6.96
N GLU A 486 24.20 25.10 8.17
CA GLU A 486 25.19 24.03 8.36
C GLU A 486 24.70 22.68 7.79
N LEU A 487 23.42 22.35 7.97
CA LEU A 487 22.84 21.15 7.40
C LEU A 487 22.86 21.17 5.86
N LYS A 488 22.60 22.33 5.23
CA LYS A 488 22.61 22.47 3.76
C LYS A 488 23.96 22.11 3.15
N LYS A 489 25.07 22.49 3.80
CA LYS A 489 26.43 22.17 3.35
C LYS A 489 26.71 20.66 3.32
N LEU A 490 25.94 19.88 4.08
CA LEU A 490 26.10 18.44 4.24
C LEU A 490 25.16 17.64 3.34
N VAL A 491 24.15 18.25 2.73
CA VAL A 491 23.18 17.54 1.87
C VAL A 491 23.68 17.49 0.43
N THR A 492 23.59 16.31 -0.19
CA THR A 492 23.95 16.10 -1.59
C THR A 492 22.96 15.16 -2.30
N LEU A 493 23.03 15.17 -3.63
CA LEU A 493 22.43 14.17 -4.53
C LEU A 493 23.50 13.29 -5.20
N ASP A 494 24.77 13.57 -4.97
CA ASP A 494 25.89 12.79 -5.50
C ASP A 494 26.21 11.60 -4.58
N PRO A 495 26.81 10.51 -5.11
CA PRO A 495 27.28 9.40 -4.30
C PRO A 495 28.14 9.81 -3.10
N ALA A 496 27.62 9.69 -1.88
CA ALA A 496 28.34 10.03 -0.65
C ALA A 496 27.78 9.34 0.59
N GLY A 497 28.57 9.32 1.66
CA GLY A 497 28.16 8.77 2.96
C GLY A 497 27.60 7.35 2.84
N ALA A 498 26.35 7.17 3.30
CA ALA A 498 25.65 5.88 3.26
C ALA A 498 24.94 5.59 1.92
N VAL A 499 24.85 6.57 1.00
CA VAL A 499 24.13 6.45 -0.28
C VAL A 499 25.12 6.60 -1.42
N THR A 500 25.74 5.49 -1.81
CA THR A 500 26.86 5.47 -2.76
C THR A 500 26.47 5.09 -4.18
N MET A 501 25.26 4.58 -4.41
CA MET A 501 24.82 4.19 -5.74
C MET A 501 23.30 4.16 -5.89
N ALA A 502 22.86 4.36 -7.13
CA ALA A 502 21.46 4.24 -7.52
C ALA A 502 21.07 2.78 -7.75
N THR A 503 19.98 2.32 -7.12
CA THR A 503 19.41 0.97 -7.32
C THR A 503 18.24 1.01 -8.28
N GLY A 504 17.91 -0.12 -8.94
CA GLY A 504 16.73 -0.18 -9.82
C GLY A 504 16.81 0.64 -11.11
N VAL A 505 18.03 0.95 -11.59
CA VAL A 505 18.25 1.66 -12.85
C VAL A 505 18.61 0.65 -13.96
N PRO A 506 17.75 0.44 -14.97
CA PRO A 506 18.05 -0.45 -16.09
C PRO A 506 19.27 -0.01 -16.89
N GLU A 507 19.97 -0.96 -17.51
CA GLU A 507 21.15 -0.65 -18.32
C GLU A 507 20.79 0.18 -19.57
N SER A 508 19.58 0.01 -20.12
CA SER A 508 19.05 0.84 -21.22
C SER A 508 19.03 2.33 -20.84
N VAL A 509 18.64 2.64 -19.60
CA VAL A 509 18.61 4.01 -19.07
C VAL A 509 20.03 4.56 -18.93
N LYS A 510 20.95 3.80 -18.34
CA LYS A 510 22.36 4.24 -18.20
C LYS A 510 23.03 4.50 -19.54
N LEU A 511 22.77 3.64 -20.53
CA LEU A 511 23.27 3.82 -21.88
C LEU A 511 22.69 5.10 -22.51
N ARG A 512 21.38 5.36 -22.34
CA ARG A 512 20.75 6.60 -22.79
C ARG A 512 21.33 7.84 -22.09
N ASP A 513 21.62 7.76 -20.79
CA ASP A 513 22.28 8.86 -20.06
C ASP A 513 23.67 9.17 -20.65
N LYS A 514 24.50 8.15 -20.87
CA LYS A 514 25.81 8.30 -21.54
C LYS A 514 25.70 8.85 -22.95
N LEU A 515 24.70 8.42 -23.73
CA LEU A 515 24.46 8.96 -25.07
C LEU A 515 24.07 10.44 -25.03
N ARG A 516 23.26 10.86 -24.05
CA ARG A 516 22.94 12.29 -23.87
C ARG A 516 24.18 13.10 -23.50
N GLU A 517 25.07 12.57 -22.67
CA GLU A 517 26.36 13.19 -22.34
C GLU A 517 27.25 13.36 -23.59
N VAL A 518 27.39 12.31 -24.40
CA VAL A 518 28.14 12.38 -25.67
C VAL A 518 27.53 13.41 -26.63
N ILE A 519 26.20 13.45 -26.76
CA ILE A 519 25.51 14.46 -27.59
C ILE A 519 25.76 15.87 -27.07
N GLY A 520 25.78 16.05 -25.75
CA GLY A 520 26.15 17.31 -25.08
C GLY A 520 27.55 17.78 -25.47
N LEU A 521 28.55 16.91 -25.30
CA LEU A 521 29.94 17.20 -25.66
C LEU A 521 30.11 17.53 -27.15
N LEU A 522 29.40 16.82 -28.04
CA LEU A 522 29.41 17.11 -29.49
C LEU A 522 28.77 18.46 -29.81
N THR A 523 27.74 18.87 -29.06
CA THR A 523 27.07 20.16 -29.21
C THR A 523 27.97 21.30 -28.76
N GLU A 524 28.66 21.14 -27.62
CA GLU A 524 29.68 22.08 -27.13
C GLU A 524 30.82 22.22 -28.13
N TYR A 525 31.41 21.11 -28.58
CA TYR A 525 32.47 21.13 -29.60
C TYR A 525 32.02 21.84 -30.89
N ARG A 526 30.80 21.57 -31.35
CA ARG A 526 30.23 22.27 -32.53
C ARG A 526 30.13 23.78 -32.29
N ASN A 527 29.72 24.19 -31.09
CA ASN A 527 29.63 25.60 -30.73
C ASN A 527 31.00 26.26 -30.67
N ASP A 528 32.01 25.59 -30.10
CA ASP A 528 33.39 26.08 -30.06
C ASP A 528 33.97 26.25 -31.47
N VAL A 529 33.76 25.27 -32.36
CA VAL A 529 34.18 25.36 -33.77
C VAL A 529 33.46 26.51 -34.49
N LYS A 530 32.16 26.69 -34.24
CA LYS A 530 31.39 27.79 -34.82
C LYS A 530 31.92 29.15 -34.33
N TRP A 531 32.12 29.29 -33.03
CA TRP A 531 32.69 30.48 -32.42
C TRP A 531 34.08 30.78 -32.99
N LEU A 532 34.95 29.77 -33.09
CA LEU A 532 36.28 29.93 -33.68
C LEU A 532 36.17 30.41 -35.12
N LYS A 533 35.31 29.81 -35.94
CA LYS A 533 35.11 30.23 -37.34
C LYS A 533 34.64 31.68 -37.47
N GLU A 534 33.74 32.12 -36.59
CA GLU A 534 33.21 33.50 -36.58
C GLU A 534 34.25 34.52 -36.11
N ASN A 535 35.17 34.14 -35.23
CA ASN A 535 36.14 35.06 -34.60
C ASN A 535 37.57 34.95 -35.17
N LEU A 536 37.89 33.91 -35.94
CA LEU A 536 39.26 33.63 -36.41
C LEU A 536 39.86 34.80 -37.20
N THR A 537 39.11 35.39 -38.12
CA THR A 537 39.59 36.51 -38.94
C THR A 537 39.98 37.71 -38.08
N GLU A 538 39.17 38.02 -37.07
CA GLU A 538 39.43 39.13 -36.16
C GLU A 538 40.61 38.85 -35.23
N MET A 539 40.70 37.61 -34.72
CA MET A 539 41.85 37.16 -33.93
C MET A 539 43.16 37.27 -34.72
N VAL A 540 43.16 36.89 -36.01
CA VAL A 540 44.33 37.00 -36.88
C VAL A 540 44.69 38.46 -37.14
N LYS A 541 43.71 39.32 -37.45
CA LYS A 541 43.94 40.76 -37.63
C LYS A 541 44.57 41.39 -36.40
N LYS A 542 43.99 41.15 -35.22
CA LYS A 542 44.50 41.66 -33.96
C LYS A 542 45.92 41.20 -33.67
N ALA A 543 46.23 39.91 -33.90
CA ALA A 543 47.58 39.38 -33.74
C ALA A 543 48.59 40.02 -34.73
N MET A 544 48.17 40.32 -35.96
CA MET A 544 49.00 41.03 -36.93
C MET A 544 49.25 42.49 -36.50
N GLU A 545 48.24 43.18 -36.00
CA GLU A 545 48.35 44.56 -35.50
C GLU A 545 49.24 44.65 -34.26
N GLU A 546 49.10 43.71 -33.32
CA GLU A 546 49.98 43.59 -32.15
C GLU A 546 51.45 43.40 -32.59
N LYS A 547 51.70 42.49 -33.55
CA LYS A 547 53.05 42.24 -34.11
C LYS A 547 53.62 43.46 -34.86
N ALA A 548 52.78 44.18 -35.60
CA ALA A 548 53.19 45.38 -36.32
C ALA A 548 53.59 46.49 -35.34
N THR A 549 52.83 46.63 -34.24
CA THR A 549 53.11 47.57 -33.15
C THR A 549 54.42 47.24 -32.44
N GLU A 550 54.67 45.95 -32.12
CA GLU A 550 55.94 45.50 -31.52
C GLU A 550 57.16 45.81 -32.40
N ASN A 551 56.99 45.79 -33.72
CA ASN A 551 58.05 46.06 -34.69
C ASN A 551 58.19 47.54 -35.07
N TRP A 552 57.50 48.45 -34.38
CA TRP A 552 57.46 49.90 -34.68
C TRP A 552 56.90 50.26 -36.06
N ASN A 553 56.20 49.33 -36.72
CA ASN A 553 55.51 49.56 -37.97
C ASN A 553 54.09 50.07 -37.66
N ILE A 554 53.96 51.38 -37.45
CA ILE A 554 52.66 52.02 -37.23
C ILE A 554 51.99 52.20 -38.61
N THR A 555 51.08 51.29 -38.97
CA THR A 555 50.15 51.50 -40.10
C THR A 555 49.06 52.48 -39.66
N ALA A 556 49.06 53.68 -40.24
CA ALA A 556 47.97 54.64 -40.10
C ALA A 556 46.67 54.05 -40.69
N THR A 557 45.63 53.94 -39.87
CA THR A 557 44.28 53.56 -40.29
C THR A 557 43.75 54.59 -41.30
N PHE A 558 43.53 54.16 -42.55
CA PHE A 558 42.76 54.94 -43.51
C PHE A 558 41.30 55.01 -43.04
N VAL A 559 40.79 56.24 -42.98
CA VAL A 559 39.42 56.64 -42.58
C VAL A 559 38.37 56.10 -43.54
#